data_AF-A0A6A4VWV4-F1
#
_entry.id   AF-A0A6A4VWV4-F1
#
_cell.length_a   1.000
_cell.length_b   1.000
_cell.length_c   1.000
_cell.angle_alpha   90.00
_cell.angle_beta   90.00
_cell.angle_gamma   90.00
#
_symmetry.space_group_name_H-M   'P 1'
#
loop_
_entity.id
_entity.type
_entity.pdbx_description
1 polymer ?
#
loop_
_entity_poly.entity_id
_entity_poly.type
_entity_poly.pdbx_seq_one_letter_code
_entity_poly.pdbx_strand_id
1 'polypeptide(L)'
;MPFFRQMQQLWEQLMRGTQSDQPQSKLPASALKHQLASRPGVNRLRKLGPKRAFAEFNMMADDASRGARDRDEMLTKMMLDVAKHSCSKPALELVSVAHEHPNPSVSYVPSSVLLARCSDRTGCCGDEVRSCASKTHVTIELPVLLIKAMCSVMPSCHRCQCTGEFAPRILPRGRCKCDCFVGNRKCKRIQRGRVHVSESDNR
;
A
#
# COMPACT_ATOMS: atom_id res chain seq x y z
N MET A 1 22.36 -42.82 -7.61
CA MET A 1 21.70 -41.49 -7.60
C MET A 1 20.48 -41.49 -8.51
N PRO A 2 19.33 -42.06 -8.08
CA PRO A 2 18.14 -42.30 -8.93
C PRO A 2 17.18 -41.11 -9.00
N PHE A 3 17.28 -40.16 -8.06
CA PHE A 3 16.30 -39.09 -7.85
C PHE A 3 16.30 -38.03 -8.97
N PHE A 4 17.46 -37.78 -9.58
CA PHE A 4 17.60 -36.74 -10.62
C PHE A 4 16.96 -37.13 -11.95
N ARG A 5 16.96 -38.43 -12.31
CA ARG A 5 16.27 -38.92 -13.52
C ARG A 5 14.75 -38.89 -13.36
N GLN A 6 14.25 -39.10 -12.14
CA GLN A 6 12.82 -39.09 -11.85
C GLN A 6 12.22 -37.68 -11.96
N MET A 7 12.96 -36.66 -11.54
CA MET A 7 12.59 -35.25 -11.72
C MET A 7 12.59 -34.80 -13.19
N GLN A 8 13.53 -35.31 -14.01
CA GLN A 8 13.59 -34.98 -15.44
C GLN A 8 12.42 -35.62 -16.21
N GLN A 9 12.00 -36.83 -15.83
CA GLN A 9 10.82 -37.49 -16.43
C GLN A 9 9.51 -36.81 -16.05
N LEU A 10 9.38 -36.34 -14.80
CA LEU A 10 8.21 -35.57 -14.35
C LEU A 10 8.08 -34.22 -15.09
N TRP A 11 9.21 -33.55 -15.36
CA TRP A 11 9.21 -32.30 -16.13
C TRP A 11 8.76 -32.51 -17.58
N GLU A 12 9.21 -33.57 -18.24
CA GLU A 12 8.78 -33.86 -19.61
C GLU A 12 7.32 -34.36 -19.69
N GLN A 13 6.78 -34.96 -18.62
CA GLN A 13 5.36 -35.32 -18.54
C GLN A 13 4.47 -34.09 -18.37
N LEU A 14 4.89 -33.11 -17.57
CA LEU A 14 4.18 -31.84 -17.41
C LEU A 14 4.18 -31.01 -18.72
N MET A 15 5.27 -31.04 -19.48
CA MET A 15 5.37 -30.29 -20.75
C MET A 15 4.66 -30.96 -21.94
N ARG A 16 4.22 -32.22 -21.82
CA ARG A 16 3.46 -32.94 -22.87
C ARG A 16 1.94 -32.91 -22.68
N GLY A 17 1.44 -32.30 -21.59
CA GLY A 17 0.03 -32.31 -21.19
C GLY A 17 -0.81 -31.09 -21.56
N THR A 18 -0.54 -30.41 -22.68
CA THR A 18 -1.46 -29.38 -23.24
C THR A 18 -1.83 -29.67 -24.69
N GLN A 19 -2.22 -30.92 -24.97
CA GLN A 19 -3.08 -31.22 -26.12
C GLN A 19 -4.54 -31.25 -25.63
N SER A 20 -5.19 -30.10 -25.70
CA SER A 20 -6.65 -30.06 -25.73
C SER A 20 -7.08 -30.24 -27.18
N ASP A 21 -7.63 -31.41 -27.47
CA ASP A 21 -8.42 -31.63 -28.67
C ASP A 21 -9.63 -30.69 -28.69
N GLN A 22 -9.76 -30.06 -29.86
CA GLN A 22 -10.81 -29.24 -30.46
C GLN A 22 -12.27 -29.41 -29.96
N PRO A 23 -13.08 -28.36 -30.21
CA PRO A 23 -13.92 -28.43 -31.40
C PRO A 23 -13.64 -27.29 -32.37
N GLN A 24 -13.22 -27.66 -33.58
CA GLN A 24 -13.35 -26.85 -34.79
C GLN A 24 -14.83 -26.53 -35.00
N SER A 25 -15.25 -25.35 -34.54
CA SER A 25 -16.31 -24.66 -35.27
C SER A 25 -15.69 -24.17 -36.58
N LYS A 26 -16.15 -24.75 -37.68
CA LYS A 26 -15.84 -24.29 -39.04
C LYS A 26 -16.29 -22.84 -39.15
N LEU A 27 -15.39 -21.88 -38.91
CA LEU A 27 -15.58 -20.50 -39.32
C LEU A 27 -15.22 -20.40 -40.80
N PRO A 28 -16.10 -19.86 -41.65
CA PRO A 28 -15.81 -19.71 -43.06
C PRO A 28 -14.61 -18.78 -43.25
N ALA A 29 -13.82 -19.01 -44.31
CA ALA A 29 -12.65 -18.19 -44.69
C ALA A 29 -12.95 -16.68 -44.85
N SER A 30 -14.22 -16.27 -44.79
CA SER A 30 -14.68 -14.88 -44.72
C SER A 30 -14.48 -14.23 -43.34
N ALA A 31 -14.49 -14.98 -42.23
CA ALA A 31 -14.36 -14.41 -40.88
C ALA A 31 -12.93 -13.97 -40.53
N LEU A 32 -11.91 -14.66 -41.05
CA LEU A 32 -10.49 -14.28 -40.87
C LEU A 32 -10.14 -12.97 -41.61
N LYS A 33 -10.85 -12.68 -42.72
CA LYS A 33 -10.66 -11.44 -43.49
C LYS A 33 -11.18 -10.20 -42.74
N HIS A 34 -12.19 -10.34 -41.88
CA HIS A 34 -12.73 -9.22 -41.11
C HIS A 34 -11.87 -8.83 -39.90
N GLN A 35 -11.12 -9.76 -39.29
CA GLN A 35 -10.20 -9.42 -38.20
C GLN A 35 -8.88 -8.78 -38.66
N LEU A 36 -8.43 -9.06 -39.89
CA LEU A 36 -7.27 -8.39 -40.50
C LEU A 36 -7.61 -7.03 -41.13
N ALA A 37 -8.89 -6.74 -41.35
CA ALA A 37 -9.36 -5.49 -41.96
C ALA A 37 -9.60 -4.33 -40.95
N SER A 38 -9.50 -4.59 -39.64
CA SER A 38 -9.73 -3.58 -38.59
C SER A 38 -8.45 -3.18 -37.84
N ARG A 39 -7.30 -3.22 -38.51
CA ARG A 39 -6.09 -2.52 -38.02
C ARG A 39 -6.08 -1.10 -38.60
N PRO A 40 -6.05 -0.04 -37.77
CA PRO A 40 -5.98 1.33 -38.26
C PRO A 40 -4.66 1.50 -39.03
N GLY A 41 -4.71 1.49 -40.36
CA GLY A 41 -3.53 1.66 -41.22
C GLY A 41 -3.54 0.88 -42.55
N VAL A 42 -4.27 -0.24 -42.65
CA VAL A 42 -4.20 -1.12 -43.84
C VAL A 42 -4.77 -0.45 -45.10
N ASN A 43 -5.81 0.37 -44.97
CA ASN A 43 -6.39 1.15 -46.07
C ASN A 43 -5.48 2.29 -46.57
N ARG A 44 -4.55 2.76 -45.72
CA ARG A 44 -3.57 3.81 -46.06
C ARG A 44 -2.42 3.24 -46.88
N LEU A 45 -1.93 2.06 -46.50
CA LEU A 45 -0.88 1.32 -47.20
C LEU A 45 -1.27 0.96 -48.65
N ARG A 46 -2.56 0.69 -48.91
CA ARG A 46 -3.07 0.41 -50.26
C ARG A 46 -3.06 1.61 -51.23
N LYS A 47 -3.03 2.84 -50.70
CA LYS A 47 -2.97 4.07 -51.51
C LYS A 47 -1.54 4.53 -51.79
N LEU A 48 -0.55 3.83 -51.23
CA LEU A 48 0.87 4.13 -51.38
C LEU A 48 1.51 3.20 -52.40
N GLY A 49 2.47 3.70 -53.16
CA GLY A 49 3.30 2.85 -54.03
C GLY A 49 4.10 1.83 -53.22
N PRO A 50 4.52 0.70 -53.84
CA PRO A 50 5.05 -0.48 -53.14
C PRO A 50 6.23 -0.18 -52.21
N LYS A 51 7.14 0.71 -52.62
CA LYS A 51 8.29 1.12 -51.79
C LYS A 51 7.89 1.87 -50.52
N ARG A 52 6.87 2.75 -50.60
CA ARG A 52 6.40 3.56 -49.46
C ARG A 52 5.53 2.74 -48.52
N ALA A 53 4.69 1.86 -49.07
CA ALA A 53 3.90 0.93 -48.27
C ALA A 53 4.78 -0.03 -47.46
N PHE A 54 5.87 -0.53 -48.05
CA PHE A 54 6.83 -1.39 -47.35
C PHE A 54 7.54 -0.67 -46.20
N ALA A 55 7.98 0.58 -46.41
CA ALA A 55 8.62 1.37 -45.37
C ALA A 55 7.68 1.67 -44.18
N GLU A 56 6.43 2.07 -44.44
CA GLU A 56 5.46 2.35 -43.37
C GLU A 56 5.05 1.07 -42.62
N PHE A 57 4.95 -0.07 -43.31
CA PHE A 57 4.73 -1.38 -42.67
C PHE A 57 5.90 -1.78 -41.75
N ASN A 58 7.15 -1.59 -42.18
CA ASN A 58 8.32 -1.89 -41.35
C ASN A 58 8.37 -0.99 -40.11
N MET A 59 8.12 0.32 -40.25
CA MET A 59 8.05 1.24 -39.11
C MET A 59 6.97 0.83 -38.09
N MET A 60 5.78 0.43 -38.56
CA MET A 60 4.70 -0.08 -37.68
C MET A 60 5.09 -1.40 -36.99
N ALA A 61 5.83 -2.28 -37.67
CA ALA A 61 6.32 -3.53 -37.11
C ALA A 61 7.44 -3.29 -36.08
N ASP A 62 8.31 -2.31 -36.33
CA ASP A 62 9.38 -1.91 -35.41
C ASP A 62 8.81 -1.26 -34.14
N ASP A 63 7.83 -0.37 -34.25
CA ASP A 63 7.14 0.23 -33.09
C ASP A 63 6.39 -0.83 -32.26
N ALA A 64 5.70 -1.77 -32.90
CA ALA A 64 5.06 -2.89 -32.21
C ALA A 64 6.07 -3.79 -31.50
N SER A 65 7.22 -4.04 -32.14
CA SER A 65 8.33 -4.84 -31.60
C SER A 65 9.00 -4.14 -30.41
N ARG A 66 9.21 -2.83 -30.52
CA ARG A 66 9.75 -1.98 -29.45
C ARG A 66 8.80 -1.94 -28.25
N GLY A 67 7.50 -1.71 -28.49
CA GLY A 67 6.49 -1.75 -27.43
C GLY A 67 6.35 -3.13 -26.75
N ALA A 68 6.66 -4.22 -27.46
CA ALA A 68 6.73 -5.56 -26.86
C ALA A 68 7.98 -5.72 -25.97
N ARG A 69 9.15 -5.24 -26.43
CA ARG A 69 10.40 -5.24 -25.64
C ARG A 69 10.28 -4.38 -24.37
N ASP A 70 9.70 -3.19 -24.47
CA ASP A 70 9.52 -2.29 -23.32
C ASP A 70 8.64 -2.94 -22.23
N ARG A 71 7.59 -3.68 -22.62
CA ARG A 71 6.74 -4.44 -21.68
C ARG A 71 7.48 -5.61 -21.05
N ASP A 72 8.25 -6.36 -21.85
CA ASP A 72 9.04 -7.50 -21.36
C ASP A 72 10.15 -7.05 -20.41
N GLU A 73 10.81 -5.93 -20.70
CA GLU A 73 11.79 -5.30 -19.82
C GLU A 73 11.14 -4.82 -18.52
N MET A 74 9.97 -4.18 -18.59
CA MET A 74 9.22 -3.77 -17.41
C MET A 74 8.83 -4.95 -16.53
N LEU A 75 8.32 -6.04 -17.13
CA LEU A 75 7.97 -7.27 -16.41
C LEU A 75 9.22 -7.88 -15.76
N THR A 76 10.30 -8.02 -16.52
CA THR A 76 11.57 -8.58 -16.05
C THR A 76 12.12 -7.77 -14.89
N LYS A 77 12.12 -6.43 -15.01
CA LYS A 77 12.54 -5.52 -13.95
C LYS A 77 11.68 -5.69 -12.70
N MET A 78 10.36 -5.72 -12.84
CA MET A 78 9.44 -5.94 -11.72
C MET A 78 9.71 -7.28 -11.03
N MET A 79 9.87 -8.38 -11.78
CA MET A 79 10.15 -9.70 -11.20
C MET A 79 11.50 -9.73 -10.47
N LEU A 80 12.54 -9.11 -11.04
CA LEU A 80 13.85 -8.98 -10.39
C LEU A 80 13.77 -8.15 -9.11
N ASP A 81 12.98 -7.08 -9.09
CA ASP A 81 12.79 -6.25 -7.90
C ASP A 81 12.02 -7.01 -6.82
N VAL A 82 11.00 -7.80 -7.15
CA VAL A 82 10.30 -8.67 -6.20
C VAL A 82 11.23 -9.74 -5.64
N ALA A 83 12.08 -10.36 -6.48
CA ALA A 83 13.03 -11.39 -6.04
C ALA A 83 14.04 -10.88 -5.00
N LYS A 84 14.35 -9.57 -4.99
CA LYS A 84 15.22 -8.96 -3.97
C LYS A 84 14.55 -8.90 -2.58
N HIS A 85 13.23 -8.90 -2.51
CA HIS A 85 12.45 -8.74 -1.28
C HIS A 85 11.97 -10.09 -0.73
N SER A 86 12.85 -11.11 -0.71
CA SER A 86 12.53 -12.38 -0.08
C SER A 86 12.55 -12.29 1.45
N CYS A 87 11.70 -13.07 2.13
CA CYS A 87 11.74 -13.23 3.59
C CYS A 87 13.01 -13.97 4.05
N SER A 88 14.16 -13.31 3.99
CA SER A 88 15.46 -13.89 4.35
C SER A 88 16.31 -12.96 5.20
N LYS A 89 16.14 -11.65 5.05
CA LYS A 89 16.86 -10.64 5.82
C LYS A 89 15.87 -9.77 6.58
N PRO A 90 16.07 -9.54 7.89
CA PRO A 90 15.26 -8.59 8.62
C PRO A 90 15.50 -7.20 8.04
N ALA A 91 14.42 -6.45 7.82
CA ALA A 91 14.49 -5.09 7.32
C ALA A 91 14.44 -4.11 8.48
N LEU A 92 14.99 -2.91 8.27
CA LEU A 92 14.90 -1.84 9.26
C LEU A 92 13.47 -1.29 9.28
N GLU A 93 12.86 -1.34 10.46
CA GLU A 93 11.53 -0.79 10.72
C GLU A 93 11.60 0.21 11.88
N LEU A 94 10.87 1.32 11.74
CA LEU A 94 10.74 2.33 12.77
C LEU A 94 9.66 1.90 13.76
N VAL A 95 10.05 1.51 14.97
CA VAL A 95 9.16 0.99 16.00
C VAL A 95 8.90 2.06 17.06
N SER A 96 7.63 2.28 17.40
CA SER A 96 7.25 3.23 18.45
C SER A 96 7.53 2.65 19.84
N VAL A 97 8.33 3.37 20.64
CA VAL A 97 8.64 2.95 22.02
C VAL A 97 7.37 2.95 22.88
N ALA A 98 6.45 3.90 22.66
CA ALA A 98 5.19 3.98 23.40
C ALA A 98 4.19 2.86 23.05
N HIS A 99 4.33 2.24 21.88
CA HIS A 99 3.49 1.09 21.50
C HIS A 99 3.98 -0.20 22.18
N GLU A 100 5.30 -0.41 22.20
CA GLU A 100 5.93 -1.58 22.83
C GLU A 100 5.94 -1.46 24.37
N HIS A 101 6.10 -0.24 24.88
CA HIS A 101 6.09 0.08 26.30
C HIS A 101 5.02 1.15 26.59
N PRO A 102 3.73 0.75 26.64
CA PRO A 102 2.64 1.68 26.85
C PRO A 102 2.67 2.27 28.26
N ASN A 103 2.96 3.56 28.36
CA ASN A 103 2.84 4.34 29.58
C ASN A 103 2.26 5.74 29.28
N PRO A 104 1.03 6.05 29.74
CA PRO A 104 0.38 7.33 29.45
C PRO A 104 1.00 8.52 30.21
N SER A 105 1.82 8.27 31.24
CA SER A 105 2.43 9.32 32.08
C SER A 105 3.84 9.70 31.63
N VAL A 106 4.35 9.08 30.55
CA VAL A 106 5.72 9.27 30.08
C VAL A 106 5.72 9.50 28.58
N SER A 107 6.50 10.49 28.16
CA SER A 107 6.92 10.67 26.77
C SER A 107 8.35 10.14 26.62
N TYR A 108 8.54 9.26 25.66
CA TYR A 108 9.85 8.68 25.34
C TYR A 108 10.57 9.54 24.31
N VAL A 109 11.85 9.84 24.55
CA VAL A 109 12.72 10.55 23.59
C VAL A 109 13.98 9.72 23.32
N PRO A 110 14.22 9.29 22.06
CA PRO A 110 13.33 9.42 20.91
C PRO A 110 12.03 8.61 21.09
N SER A 111 10.94 9.03 20.43
CA SER A 111 9.64 8.36 20.52
C SER A 111 9.58 7.03 19.75
N SER A 112 10.56 6.80 18.88
CA SER A 112 10.64 5.64 18.02
C SER A 112 12.11 5.28 17.77
N VAL A 113 12.37 3.98 17.59
CA VAL A 113 13.72 3.45 17.36
C VAL A 113 13.72 2.55 16.14
N LEU A 114 14.82 2.53 15.40
CA LEU A 114 15.01 1.63 14.26
C LEU A 114 15.43 0.25 14.75
N LEU A 115 14.62 -0.75 14.47
CA LEU A 115 14.89 -2.15 14.79
C LEU A 115 14.85 -3.00 13.53
N ALA A 116 15.66 -4.06 13.50
CA ALA A 116 15.60 -5.05 12.43
C ALA A 116 14.44 -6.02 12.71
N ARG A 117 13.41 -6.01 11.86
CA ARG A 117 12.23 -6.89 11.98
C ARG A 117 11.96 -7.67 10.70
N CYS A 118 11.47 -8.89 10.87
CA CYS A 118 10.88 -9.68 9.79
C CYS A 118 9.38 -9.41 9.76
N SER A 119 8.85 -9.03 8.60
CA SER A 119 7.43 -8.75 8.41
C SER A 119 7.04 -9.05 6.96
N ASP A 120 5.76 -9.37 6.75
CA ASP A 120 5.14 -9.50 5.43
C ASP A 120 5.25 -8.22 4.59
N ARG A 121 5.48 -7.07 5.24
CA ARG A 121 5.66 -5.77 4.57
C ARG A 121 7.04 -5.57 3.97
N THR A 122 8.04 -6.31 4.45
CA THR A 122 9.44 -6.10 4.09
C THR A 122 10.03 -7.25 3.30
N GLY A 123 9.45 -8.44 3.41
CA GLY A 123 9.69 -9.54 2.50
C GLY A 123 8.53 -10.50 2.40
N CYS A 124 8.40 -11.16 1.25
CA CYS A 124 7.32 -12.11 0.99
C CYS A 124 7.83 -13.56 0.98
N CYS A 125 6.93 -14.47 1.35
CA CYS A 125 7.08 -15.89 1.10
C CYS A 125 6.56 -16.21 -0.31
N GLY A 126 7.05 -17.29 -0.94
CA GLY A 126 6.55 -17.71 -2.26
C GLY A 126 5.12 -18.25 -2.28
N ASP A 127 4.50 -18.39 -1.10
CA ASP A 127 3.15 -18.93 -0.91
C ASP A 127 2.31 -17.93 -0.09
N GLU A 128 1.03 -17.79 -0.42
CA GLU A 128 0.09 -16.88 0.27
C GLU A 128 -0.27 -17.32 1.70
N VAL A 129 0.03 -18.57 2.06
CA VAL A 129 -0.36 -19.18 3.34
C VAL A 129 0.66 -18.89 4.45
N ARG A 130 1.91 -18.53 4.10
CA ARG A 130 2.98 -18.35 5.09
C ARG A 130 3.29 -16.87 5.30
N SER A 131 3.18 -16.42 6.54
CA SER A 131 3.68 -15.12 6.97
C SER A 131 5.17 -15.16 7.34
N CYS A 132 5.88 -14.13 6.94
CA CYS A 132 7.26 -13.84 7.27
C CYS A 132 7.37 -13.42 8.74
N ALA A 133 8.02 -14.27 9.54
CA ALA A 133 8.27 -14.03 10.95
C ALA A 133 9.73 -14.30 11.32
N SER A 134 10.17 -13.77 12.46
CA SER A 134 11.51 -14.00 12.99
C SER A 134 11.68 -15.46 13.44
N LYS A 135 12.74 -16.12 12.99
CA LYS A 135 13.15 -17.44 13.52
C LYS A 135 13.91 -17.31 14.84
N THR A 136 14.70 -16.26 14.97
CA THR A 136 15.49 -15.93 16.15
C THR A 136 15.34 -14.44 16.42
N HIS A 137 15.43 -14.06 17.70
CA HIS A 137 15.43 -12.66 18.12
C HIS A 137 16.60 -12.44 19.07
N VAL A 138 17.17 -11.24 19.01
CA VAL A 138 18.20 -10.77 19.93
C VAL A 138 17.63 -9.54 20.62
N THR A 139 17.64 -9.55 21.94
CA THR A 139 17.25 -8.38 22.73
C THR A 139 18.40 -7.40 22.73
N ILE A 140 18.11 -6.14 22.41
CA ILE A 140 19.07 -5.05 22.49
C ILE A 140 18.60 -4.05 23.54
N GLU A 141 19.54 -3.51 24.29
CA GLU A 141 19.27 -2.45 25.25
C GLU A 141 19.61 -1.10 24.62
N LEU A 142 18.62 -0.21 24.63
CA LEU A 142 18.72 1.11 24.03
C LEU A 142 18.45 2.16 25.10
N PRO A 143 19.34 3.15 25.28
CA PRO A 143 19.08 4.25 26.20
C PRO A 143 17.98 5.16 25.63
N VAL A 144 16.89 5.32 26.40
CA VAL A 144 15.77 6.21 26.04
C VAL A 144 15.53 7.17 27.19
N LEU A 145 15.36 8.45 26.89
CA LEU A 145 15.01 9.45 27.89
C LEU A 145 13.51 9.37 28.18
N LEU A 146 13.18 9.19 29.46
CA LEU A 146 11.80 9.23 29.95
C LEU A 146 11.50 10.64 30.42
N ILE A 147 10.77 11.40 29.61
CA ILE A 147 10.21 12.67 30.03
C ILE A 147 8.86 12.35 30.64
N LYS A 148 8.77 12.31 31.97
CA LYS A 148 7.46 12.25 32.63
C LYS A 148 6.65 13.45 32.16
N ALA A 149 5.60 13.17 31.41
CA ALA A 149 4.64 14.20 31.10
C ALA A 149 3.98 14.54 32.42
N MET A 150 4.29 15.73 32.93
CA MET A 150 3.49 16.39 33.95
C MET A 150 2.10 16.77 33.39
N CYS A 151 1.46 15.93 32.57
CA CYS A 151 0.03 16.03 32.34
C CYS A 151 -0.76 15.72 33.61
N SER A 152 -0.14 15.07 34.61
CA SER A 152 -0.67 14.94 35.98
C SER A 152 -0.24 16.07 36.93
N VAL A 153 0.74 16.90 36.57
CA VAL A 153 1.29 18.00 37.41
C VAL A 153 1.31 19.34 36.67
N MET A 154 0.47 19.50 35.65
CA MET A 154 -0.08 20.79 35.29
C MET A 154 -1.57 20.69 35.59
N PRO A 155 -2.07 21.34 36.66
CA PRO A 155 -3.52 21.50 36.88
C PRO A 155 -4.22 22.30 35.77
N SER A 156 -3.53 22.60 34.66
CA SER A 156 -4.05 23.25 33.47
C SER A 156 -4.10 22.32 32.23
N CYS A 157 -3.68 21.06 32.35
CA CYS A 157 -3.97 20.01 31.36
C CYS A 157 -5.04 19.04 31.87
N HIS A 158 -6.01 19.55 32.65
CA HIS A 158 -7.30 18.89 32.69
C HIS A 158 -7.88 18.94 31.29
N ARG A 159 -8.34 17.80 30.77
CA ARG A 159 -9.27 17.77 29.65
C ARG A 159 -10.37 18.78 30.02
N CYS A 160 -10.42 19.95 29.38
CA CYS A 160 -11.25 21.04 29.89
C CYS A 160 -12.68 20.50 30.03
N GLN A 161 -13.21 20.51 31.26
CA GLN A 161 -14.55 20.05 31.53
C GLN A 161 -15.50 21.15 31.09
N CYS A 162 -15.86 21.09 29.82
CA CYS A 162 -16.94 21.89 29.27
C CYS A 162 -18.18 21.02 29.29
N THR A 163 -19.31 21.62 29.66
CA THR A 163 -20.61 20.96 29.52
C THR A 163 -20.82 20.59 28.04
N GLY A 164 -21.62 19.55 27.75
CA GLY A 164 -21.68 18.95 26.42
C GLY A 164 -22.04 19.92 25.27
N GLU A 165 -22.57 21.11 25.58
CA GLU A 165 -22.91 22.16 24.61
C GLU A 165 -21.70 23.02 24.17
N PHE A 166 -20.60 23.00 24.92
CA PHE A 166 -19.42 23.83 24.69
C PHE A 166 -18.19 22.98 24.31
N ALA A 167 -17.41 23.48 23.36
CA ALA A 167 -16.16 22.90 22.93
C ALA A 167 -14.99 23.43 23.76
N PRO A 168 -14.06 22.56 24.22
CA PRO A 168 -12.86 23.01 24.91
C PRO A 168 -11.85 23.63 23.93
N ARG A 169 -11.25 24.77 24.30
CA ARG A 169 -10.13 25.40 23.58
C ARG A 169 -8.97 25.66 24.54
N ILE A 170 -7.78 25.22 24.15
CA ILE A 170 -6.55 25.39 24.94
C ILE A 170 -5.82 26.64 24.43
N LEU A 171 -5.64 27.64 25.28
CA LEU A 171 -4.90 28.85 25.00
C LEU A 171 -3.40 28.68 25.30
N PRO A 172 -2.53 29.55 24.74
CA PRO A 172 -1.13 29.64 25.15
C PRO A 172 -1.02 29.80 26.67
N ARG A 173 -0.09 29.05 27.29
CA ARG A 173 0.08 28.89 28.75
C ARG A 173 -0.94 27.97 29.45
N GLY A 174 -1.63 27.11 28.71
CA GLY A 174 -2.49 26.07 29.30
C GLY A 174 -3.83 26.55 29.85
N ARG A 175 -4.24 27.81 29.61
CA ARG A 175 -5.57 28.26 30.03
C ARG A 175 -6.65 27.59 29.17
N CYS A 176 -7.67 27.03 29.81
CA CYS A 176 -8.84 26.47 29.15
C CYS A 176 -9.90 27.55 28.94
N LYS A 177 -10.53 27.55 27.76
CA LYS A 177 -11.74 28.32 27.47
C LYS A 177 -12.77 27.42 26.80
N CYS A 178 -13.99 27.40 27.32
CA CYS A 178 -15.12 26.73 26.68
C CYS A 178 -15.77 27.69 25.69
N ASP A 179 -15.81 27.32 24.42
CA ASP A 179 -16.39 28.13 23.33
C ASP A 179 -17.40 27.30 22.52
N CYS A 180 -18.33 27.97 21.85
CA CYS A 180 -19.29 27.26 21.01
C CYS A 180 -18.64 26.63 19.77
N PHE A 181 -19.10 25.42 19.41
CA PHE A 181 -18.87 24.88 18.08
C PHE A 181 -19.49 25.78 17.01
N VAL A 182 -18.88 25.79 15.82
CA VAL A 182 -19.41 26.50 14.66
C VAL A 182 -20.79 25.94 14.35
N GLY A 183 -21.82 26.80 14.36
CA GLY A 183 -23.20 26.40 14.05
C GLY A 183 -24.08 26.01 15.26
N ASN A 184 -23.54 25.83 16.47
CA ASN A 184 -24.38 25.50 17.64
C ASN A 184 -25.20 26.73 18.11
N ARG A 185 -26.47 26.80 17.68
CA ARG A 185 -27.41 27.88 18.04
C ARG A 185 -27.79 27.86 19.52
N LYS A 186 -27.84 26.69 20.16
CA LYS A 186 -28.20 26.52 21.57
C LYS A 186 -27.09 27.10 22.46
N CYS A 187 -25.84 26.72 22.21
CA CYS A 187 -24.67 27.29 22.87
C CYS A 187 -24.60 28.82 22.74
N LYS A 188 -24.84 29.36 21.53
CA LYS A 188 -24.87 30.83 21.31
C LYS A 188 -25.98 31.55 22.08
N ARG A 189 -27.12 30.89 22.33
CA ARG A 189 -28.21 31.46 23.14
C ARG A 189 -27.84 31.45 24.63
N ILE A 190 -27.21 30.38 25.10
CA ILE A 190 -26.71 30.25 26.47
C ILE A 190 -25.60 31.29 26.73
N GLN A 191 -24.61 31.40 25.84
CA GLN A 191 -23.50 32.36 25.93
C GLN A 191 -23.97 33.83 25.95
N ARG A 192 -25.17 34.11 25.41
CA ARG A 192 -25.80 35.44 25.40
C ARG A 192 -26.79 35.67 26.55
N GLY A 193 -26.87 34.75 27.52
CA GLY A 193 -27.79 34.84 28.67
C GLY A 193 -29.27 34.71 28.31
N ARG A 194 -29.61 34.15 27.15
CA ARG A 194 -31.01 34.03 26.67
C ARG A 194 -31.67 32.70 27.05
N VAL A 195 -30.93 31.79 27.67
CA VAL A 195 -31.35 30.46 28.14
C VAL A 195 -30.48 30.10 29.35
N HIS A 196 -31.09 29.55 30.39
CA HIS A 196 -30.37 29.10 31.59
C HIS A 196 -29.75 27.72 31.34
N VAL A 197 -28.56 27.48 31.91
CA VAL A 197 -27.92 26.17 31.93
C VAL A 197 -28.58 25.31 33.00
N SER A 198 -28.88 24.05 32.70
CA SER A 198 -29.43 23.09 33.66
C SER A 198 -28.48 22.93 34.85
N GLU A 199 -29.01 22.84 36.07
CA GLU A 199 -28.22 22.65 37.29
C GLU A 199 -27.40 21.35 37.25
N SER A 200 -27.89 20.34 36.53
CA SER A 200 -27.22 19.06 36.26
C SER A 200 -26.01 19.14 35.31
N ASP A 201 -25.80 20.28 34.64
CA ASP A 201 -24.63 20.54 33.80
C ASP A 201 -23.50 21.26 34.56
N ASN A 202 -23.68 21.63 35.84
CA ASN A 202 -22.69 22.38 36.62
C ASN A 202 -21.76 21.43 37.41
N ARG A 203 -20.92 20.66 36.71
CA ARG A 203 -19.88 19.79 37.28
C ARG A 203 -18.49 20.19 36.83
#